data_AF-A0A7S7UFH7-F1
#
_entry.id   AF-A0A7S7UFH7-F1
#
_cell.length_a   1.000
_cell.length_b   1.000
_cell.length_c   1.000
_cell.angle_alpha   90.00
_cell.angle_beta   90.00
_cell.angle_gamma   90.00
#
_symmetry.space_group_name_H-M   'P 1'
#
loop_
_entity.id
_entity.type
_entity.pdbx_description
1 polymer ?
#
loop_
_entity_poly.entity_id
_entity_poly.type
_entity_poly.pdbx_seq_one_letter_code
_entity_poly.pdbx_strand_id
1 'polypeptide(L)'
;MSPYASAVGWRLPKRNVDRPMLNQVMDFAGEVLPGSHALPPYSETAFLAELGERLRSSRARCELSRRELARRSGISERYIAQIEAGKGNVSIVLLLRLASAIHGSQPQAAA
;
A
#
# COMPACT_ATOMS: atom_id res chain seq x y z
N MET A 1 -18.41 -35.22 -0.92
CA MET A 1 -18.85 -34.13 -1.80
C MET A 1 -18.20 -32.84 -1.32
N SER A 2 -17.32 -32.22 -2.12
CA SER A 2 -16.75 -30.89 -1.88
C SER A 2 -17.05 -30.01 -3.11
N PRO A 3 -17.59 -28.79 -2.97
CA PRO A 3 -18.28 -28.09 -4.05
C PRO A 3 -17.41 -27.14 -4.90
N TYR A 4 -16.07 -27.18 -4.79
CA TYR A 4 -15.19 -26.26 -5.51
C TYR A 4 -14.43 -26.94 -6.66
N ALA A 5 -15.17 -27.45 -7.63
CA ALA A 5 -14.59 -27.92 -8.88
C ALA A 5 -15.54 -27.61 -10.05
N SER A 6 -15.45 -26.39 -10.60
CA SER A 6 -15.84 -25.97 -11.96
C SER A 6 -15.66 -24.44 -12.02
N ALA A 7 -14.98 -23.80 -12.97
CA ALA A 7 -14.35 -24.23 -14.19
C ALA A 7 -13.38 -23.13 -14.65
N VAL A 8 -12.08 -23.42 -14.69
CA VAL A 8 -11.15 -22.94 -15.73
C VAL A 8 -10.07 -24.01 -15.84
N GLY A 9 -9.91 -24.59 -17.03
CA GLY A 9 -9.06 -25.76 -17.29
C GLY A 9 -7.56 -25.50 -17.19
N TRP A 10 -7.04 -25.20 -16.00
CA TRP A 10 -5.61 -25.21 -15.74
C TRP A 10 -5.19 -26.64 -15.39
N ARG A 11 -4.58 -27.33 -16.35
CA ARG A 11 -3.92 -28.62 -16.12
C ARG A 11 -2.63 -28.35 -15.36
N LEU A 12 -2.71 -28.27 -14.02
CA LEU A 12 -1.54 -28.12 -13.17
C LEU A 12 -0.66 -29.38 -13.24
N PRO A 13 0.64 -29.28 -13.57
CA PRO A 13 1.55 -30.41 -13.50
C PRO A 13 1.66 -30.89 -12.04
N LYS A 14 1.55 -32.21 -11.84
CA LYS A 14 1.71 -32.83 -10.53
C LYS A 14 3.15 -32.72 -10.06
N ARG A 15 3.33 -32.27 -8.82
CA ARG A 15 4.53 -32.41 -7.98
C ARG A 15 5.82 -31.87 -8.62
N ASN A 16 6.06 -30.57 -8.42
CA ASN A 16 7.14 -30.12 -7.54
C ASN A 16 7.00 -28.60 -7.38
N VAL A 17 6.16 -28.16 -6.45
CA VAL A 17 6.25 -26.78 -5.99
C VAL A 17 7.46 -26.79 -5.06
N ASP A 18 8.63 -26.54 -5.64
CA ASP A 18 9.80 -26.23 -4.85
C ASP A 18 9.36 -25.13 -3.87
N ARG A 19 9.62 -25.39 -2.59
CA ARG A 19 9.23 -24.55 -1.46
C ARG A 19 10.00 -23.20 -1.32
N PRO A 20 10.95 -22.74 -2.16
CA PRO A 20 11.74 -21.55 -1.82
C PRO A 20 11.09 -20.21 -2.19
N MET A 21 10.06 -20.17 -3.05
CA MET A 21 9.49 -18.87 -3.48
C MET A 21 8.63 -18.20 -2.38
N LEU A 22 8.03 -18.99 -1.48
CA LEU A 22 7.29 -18.45 -0.33
C LEU A 22 8.23 -17.83 0.72
N ASN A 23 9.43 -18.40 0.90
CA ASN A 23 10.43 -17.83 1.80
C ASN A 23 11.01 -16.52 1.24
N GLN A 24 11.28 -16.43 -0.06
CA GLN A 24 11.80 -15.18 -0.67
C GLN A 24 10.84 -13.99 -0.52
N VAL A 25 9.52 -14.22 -0.59
CA VAL A 25 8.53 -13.16 -0.33
C VAL A 25 8.53 -12.76 1.15
N MET A 26 8.72 -13.71 2.06
CA MET A 26 8.84 -13.43 3.49
C MET A 26 10.16 -12.74 3.87
N ASP A 27 11.27 -13.08 3.20
CA ASP A 27 12.58 -12.46 3.39
C ASP A 27 12.58 -11.00 2.91
N PHE A 28 11.93 -10.71 1.78
CA PHE A 28 11.74 -9.32 1.31
C PHE A 28 10.97 -8.46 2.32
N ALA A 29 9.93 -9.02 2.95
CA ALA A 29 9.20 -8.33 4.02
C ALA A 29 10.07 -8.11 5.27
N GLY A 30 11.00 -9.03 5.55
CA GLY A 30 11.93 -8.97 6.67
C GLY A 30 13.04 -7.92 6.52
N GLU A 31 13.58 -7.72 5.32
CA GLU A 31 14.66 -6.75 5.10
C GLU A 31 14.20 -5.29 5.05
N VAL A 32 12.97 -5.03 4.57
CA VAL A 32 12.48 -3.67 4.36
C VAL A 32 11.98 -3.02 5.67
N LEU A 33 11.73 -3.79 6.72
CA LEU A 33 11.14 -3.32 7.99
C LEU A 33 11.94 -3.75 9.22
N PRO A 34 13.18 -3.27 9.42
CA PRO A 34 13.90 -3.51 10.67
C PRO A 34 13.18 -2.81 11.84
N GLY A 35 12.73 -3.61 12.83
CA GLY A 35 12.23 -3.11 14.12
C GLY A 35 10.71 -3.06 14.32
N SER A 36 9.88 -3.53 13.38
CA SER A 36 8.42 -3.53 13.58
C SER A 36 7.90 -4.93 13.89
N HIS A 37 7.57 -5.17 15.17
CA HIS A 37 7.00 -6.41 15.71
C HIS A 37 5.51 -6.60 15.32
N ALA A 38 5.14 -6.27 14.09
CA ALA A 38 3.78 -6.41 13.59
C ALA A 38 3.83 -7.34 12.38
N LEU A 39 3.40 -8.59 12.57
CA LEU A 39 3.03 -9.45 11.45
C LEU A 39 2.11 -8.63 10.54
N PRO A 40 2.42 -8.49 9.24
CA PRO A 40 1.62 -7.67 8.34
C PRO A 40 0.15 -8.11 8.43
N PRO A 41 -0.81 -7.19 8.45
CA PRO A 41 -2.20 -7.57 8.47
C PRO A 41 -2.48 -8.34 7.17
N TYR A 42 -2.63 -9.65 7.26
CA TYR A 42 -2.70 -10.56 6.10
C TYR A 42 -3.89 -10.28 5.17
N SER A 43 -4.81 -9.36 5.52
CA SER A 43 -5.84 -8.89 4.61
C SER A 43 -5.46 -7.57 3.95
N GLU A 44 -5.55 -7.52 2.62
CA GLU A 44 -5.34 -6.32 1.80
C GLU A 44 -6.15 -5.12 2.33
N THR A 45 -7.36 -5.39 2.84
CA THR A 45 -8.25 -4.39 3.45
C THR A 45 -7.64 -3.72 4.68
N ALA A 46 -6.99 -4.47 5.56
CA ALA A 46 -6.39 -3.94 6.78
C ALA A 46 -5.10 -3.19 6.46
N PHE A 47 -4.31 -3.67 5.50
CA PHE A 47 -3.16 -2.92 4.98
C PHE A 47 -3.58 -1.58 4.38
N LEU A 48 -4.60 -1.55 3.52
CA LEU A 48 -5.08 -0.31 2.91
C LEU A 48 -5.67 0.67 3.94
N ALA A 49 -6.37 0.15 4.96
CA ALA A 49 -6.87 0.99 6.06
C ALA A 49 -5.72 1.66 6.83
N GLU A 50 -4.68 0.90 7.19
CA GLU A 50 -3.52 1.46 7.89
C GLU A 50 -2.75 2.47 7.02
N LEU A 51 -2.58 2.17 5.73
CA LEU A 51 -2.00 3.10 4.77
C LEU A 51 -2.79 4.41 4.69
N GLY A 52 -4.12 4.33 4.63
CA GLY A 52 -5.02 5.48 4.61
C GLY A 52 -4.88 6.36 5.85
N GLU A 53 -4.83 5.75 7.04
CA GLU A 53 -4.64 6.47 8.30
C GLU A 53 -3.26 7.14 8.39
N ARG A 54 -2.20 6.46 7.93
CA ARG A 54 -0.85 7.05 7.87
C ARG A 54 -0.78 8.24 6.90
N LEU A 55 -1.45 8.14 5.75
CA LEU A 55 -1.55 9.25 4.80
C LEU A 55 -2.28 10.43 5.41
N ARG A 56 -3.45 10.19 6.02
CA ARG A 56 -4.27 11.21 6.68
C ARG A 56 -3.49 11.92 7.79
N SER A 57 -2.81 11.15 8.64
CA SER A 57 -2.01 11.66 9.74
C SER A 57 -0.84 12.51 9.25
N SER A 58 -0.14 12.07 8.21
CA SER A 58 0.97 12.82 7.61
C SER A 58 0.48 14.11 6.94
N ARG A 59 -0.66 14.05 6.23
CA ARG A 59 -1.30 15.23 5.66
C ARG A 59 -1.68 16.25 6.74
N ALA A 60 -2.28 15.79 7.84
CA ALA A 60 -2.69 16.65 8.96
C ALA A 60 -1.49 17.31 9.67
N ARG A 61 -0.38 16.58 9.85
CA ARG A 61 0.88 17.14 10.40
C ARG A 61 1.48 18.25 9.54
N CYS A 62 1.22 18.22 8.23
CA CYS A 62 1.63 19.27 7.30
C CYS A 62 0.55 20.35 7.07
N GLU A 63 -0.53 20.34 7.87
CA GLU A 63 -1.66 21.27 7.78
C GLU A 63 -2.33 21.33 6.38
N LEU A 64 -2.20 20.26 5.61
CA LEU A 64 -2.75 20.20 4.26
C LEU A 64 -4.21 19.76 4.30
N SER A 65 -5.10 20.48 3.62
CA SER A 65 -6.43 19.96 3.30
C SER A 65 -6.34 18.87 2.22
N ARG A 66 -7.38 18.05 2.05
CA ARG A 66 -7.42 17.07 0.94
C ARG A 66 -7.35 17.77 -0.42
N ARG A 67 -8.04 18.91 -0.55
CA ARG A 67 -8.00 19.78 -1.74
C ARG A 67 -6.59 20.29 -2.04
N GLU A 68 -5.85 20.70 -1.02
CA GLU A 68 -4.48 21.18 -1.21
C GLU A 68 -3.52 20.03 -1.58
N LEU A 69 -3.66 18.87 -0.93
CA LEU A 69 -2.91 17.68 -1.31
C LEU A 69 -3.24 17.24 -2.75
N ALA A 70 -4.51 17.31 -3.15
CA ALA A 70 -4.96 17.04 -4.52
C ALA A 70 -4.26 17.95 -5.53
N ARG A 71 -4.23 19.25 -5.24
CA ARG A 71 -3.55 20.26 -6.07
C ARG A 71 -2.05 19.99 -6.20
N ARG A 72 -1.36 19.68 -5.09
CA ARG A 72 0.10 19.42 -5.09
C ARG A 72 0.46 18.11 -5.77
N SER A 73 -0.32 17.06 -5.53
CA SER A 73 -0.05 15.73 -6.07
C SER A 73 -0.57 15.55 -7.50
N GLY A 74 -1.48 16.40 -7.98
CA GLY A 74 -2.19 16.23 -9.26
C GLY A 74 -3.12 15.02 -9.26
N ILE A 75 -3.68 14.68 -8.10
CA ILE A 75 -4.59 13.57 -7.87
C ILE A 75 -5.95 14.15 -7.48
N SER A 76 -7.05 13.52 -7.90
CA SER A 76 -8.37 14.02 -7.53
C SER A 76 -8.60 13.96 -6.01
N GLU A 77 -9.26 14.98 -5.48
CA GLU A 77 -9.61 15.05 -4.06
C GLU A 77 -10.48 13.85 -3.62
N ARG A 78 -11.40 13.41 -4.50
CA ARG A 78 -12.20 12.20 -4.28
C ARG A 78 -11.34 10.96 -4.13
N TYR A 79 -10.31 10.81 -4.95
CA TYR A 79 -9.44 9.64 -4.89
C TYR A 79 -8.56 9.66 -3.64
N ILE A 80 -8.08 10.83 -3.22
CA ILE A 80 -7.42 10.99 -1.91
C ILE A 80 -8.35 10.57 -0.77
N ALA A 81 -9.63 10.99 -0.80
CA ALA A 81 -10.59 10.57 0.21
C ALA A 81 -10.85 9.05 0.21
N GLN A 82 -10.78 8.39 -0.94
CA GLN A 82 -10.85 6.92 -1.03
C GLN A 82 -9.63 6.25 -0.40
N ILE A 83 -8.43 6.75 -0.71
CA ILE A 83 -7.18 6.24 -0.14
C ILE A 83 -7.17 6.42 1.39
N GLU A 84 -7.55 7.59 1.89
CA GLU A 84 -7.66 7.85 3.34
C GLU A 84 -8.71 6.95 4.02
N ALA A 85 -9.71 6.47 3.29
CA ALA A 85 -10.71 5.53 3.78
C ALA A 85 -10.29 4.05 3.62
N GLY A 86 -9.05 3.78 3.17
CA GLY A 86 -8.56 2.43 2.89
C GLY A 86 -9.27 1.74 1.72
N LYS A 87 -9.84 2.52 0.80
CA LYS A 87 -10.63 2.01 -0.33
C LYS A 87 -9.87 2.16 -1.64
N GLY A 88 -9.86 1.08 -2.40
CA GLY A 88 -9.30 1.03 -3.74
C GLY A 88 -7.78 0.84 -3.74
N ASN A 89 -7.32 0.11 -4.75
CA ASN A 89 -5.90 -0.16 -4.93
C ASN A 89 -5.24 1.07 -5.55
N VAL A 90 -4.47 1.79 -4.73
CA VAL A 90 -3.64 2.90 -5.19
C VAL A 90 -2.39 2.37 -5.88
N SER A 91 -2.07 2.89 -7.06
CA SER A 91 -0.81 2.54 -7.71
C SER A 91 0.36 3.11 -6.94
N ILE A 92 1.48 2.38 -6.92
CA ILE A 92 2.70 2.79 -6.22
C ILE A 92 3.25 4.15 -6.73
N VAL A 93 3.02 4.48 -8.01
CA VAL A 93 3.41 5.77 -8.61
C VAL A 93 2.59 6.92 -8.01
N LEU A 94 1.30 6.72 -7.75
CA LEU A 94 0.47 7.74 -7.11
C LEU A 94 0.84 7.90 -5.63
N LEU A 95 1.22 6.82 -4.95
CA LEU A 95 1.78 6.90 -3.60
C LEU A 95 3.06 7.73 -3.55
N LEU A 96 3.97 7.55 -4.51
CA LEU A 96 5.17 8.36 -4.61
C LEU A 96 4.83 9.86 -4.76
N ARG A 97 3.88 10.20 -5.65
CA ARG A 97 3.42 11.59 -5.84
C ARG A 97 2.79 12.18 -4.59
N LEU A 98 2.00 11.38 -3.84
CA LEU A 98 1.44 11.82 -2.55
C LEU A 98 2.52 12.05 -1.50
N ALA A 99 3.49 11.13 -1.39
CA ALA A 99 4.62 11.27 -0.49
C ALA A 99 5.44 12.53 -0.81
N SER A 100 5.78 12.77 -2.08
CA SER A 100 6.46 13.99 -2.52
C SER A 100 5.65 15.24 -2.27
N ALA A 101 4.32 15.22 -2.44
CA ALA A 101 3.47 16.38 -2.17
C ALA A 101 3.38 16.74 -0.68
N ILE A 102 3.49 15.75 0.22
CA ILE A 102 3.54 15.95 1.67
C ILE A 102 4.92 16.48 2.07
N HIS A 103 6.00 15.82 1.63
CA HIS A 103 7.37 16.16 2.02
C HIS A 103 7.94 17.39 1.31
N GLY A 104 7.49 17.73 0.09
CA GLY A 104 7.90 18.93 -0.64
C GLY A 104 7.42 20.25 0.00
N SER A 105 6.70 20.14 1.11
CA SER A 105 6.32 21.25 1.99
C SER A 105 7.32 21.47 3.14
N GLN A 106 8.23 20.52 3.37
CA GLN A 106 9.34 20.72 4.28
C GLN A 106 10.33 21.64 3.56
N PRO A 107 10.74 22.78 4.16
CA PRO A 107 11.87 23.54 3.63
C PRO A 107 13.04 22.56 3.58
N GLN A 108 13.52 22.31 2.37
CA GLN A 108 14.69 21.48 2.15
C GLN A 108 15.83 22.14 2.91
N ALA A 109 16.25 21.54 4.02
CA ALA A 109 17.44 21.94 4.73
C ALA A 109 18.60 21.72 3.75
N ALA A 110 18.99 22.80 3.07
CA ALA A 110 20.19 22.87 2.28
C ALA A 110 21.37 22.63 3.23
N ALA A 111 22.14 21.59 2.94
CA ALA A 111 23.47 21.34 3.47
C ALA A 111 24.39 21.06 2.29
#